data_AF-A0A921LQJ9-F1
#
_entry.id   AF-A0A921LQJ9-F1
#
_cell.length_a   1.000
_cell.length_b   1.000
_cell.length_c   1.000
_cell.angle_alpha   90.00
_cell.angle_beta   90.00
_cell.angle_gamma   90.00
#
_symmetry.space_group_name_H-M   'P 1'
#
loop_
_entity.id
_entity.type
_entity.pdbx_description
1 polymer ?
#
loop_
_entity_poly.entity_id
_entity_poly.type
_entity_poly.pdbx_seq_one_letter_code
_entity_poly.pdbx_strand_id
1 'polypeptide(L)'
;MASTRSPAGRPPRYKTVEEMQAKIDAYFTDCAGEPLLDENGTAITDKYGEPVIIGAHPPTVTGLALALGFTGRQALLNYQAKKQFMDTITRAKSRCEEYAESRLYDRDGARGAQFSLEHNFRWNTANAAEESEVKILDDL
;
A
#
# COMPACT_ATOMS: atom_id res chain seq x y z
N MET A 1 6.75 22.70 -40.99
CA MET A 1 6.19 21.37 -40.66
C MET A 1 6.41 21.13 -39.19
N ALA A 2 5.34 20.83 -38.44
CA ALA A 2 5.39 20.69 -36.98
C ALA A 2 6.20 19.45 -36.58
N SER A 3 7.21 19.64 -35.74
CA SER A 3 8.03 18.54 -35.17
C SER A 3 7.19 17.77 -34.16
N THR A 4 6.76 16.56 -34.52
CA THR A 4 6.07 15.64 -33.60
C THR A 4 7.09 15.08 -32.60
N ARG A 5 7.19 15.70 -31.42
CA ARG A 5 7.95 15.13 -30.30
C ARG A 5 7.29 13.82 -29.88
N SER A 6 7.99 12.70 -30.08
CA SER A 6 7.66 11.44 -29.44
C SER A 6 7.63 11.64 -27.92
N PRO A 7 6.63 11.11 -27.19
CA PRO A 7 6.61 11.23 -25.74
C PRO A 7 7.84 10.54 -25.16
N ALA A 8 8.72 11.32 -24.53
CA ALA A 8 9.93 10.80 -23.92
C ALA A 8 9.56 10.03 -22.65
N GLY A 9 9.86 8.72 -22.61
CA GLY A 9 9.72 7.87 -21.44
C GLY A 9 8.92 6.58 -21.69
N ARG A 10 9.08 5.61 -20.78
CA ARG A 10 8.25 4.39 -20.79
C ARG A 10 6.79 4.78 -20.60
N PRO A 11 5.86 4.28 -21.43
CA PRO A 11 4.44 4.57 -21.26
C PRO A 11 3.96 4.22 -19.84
N PRO A 12 3.01 4.98 -19.28
CA PRO A 12 2.42 4.67 -17.98
C PRO A 12 1.91 3.23 -17.94
N ARG A 13 2.10 2.54 -16.82
CA ARG A 13 1.64 1.15 -16.65
C ARG A 13 0.12 1.05 -16.73
N TYR A 14 -0.58 2.01 -16.14
CA TYR A 14 -2.04 2.12 -16.16
C TYR A 14 -2.45 3.32 -17.00
N LYS A 15 -3.49 3.15 -17.83
CA LYS A 15 -4.04 4.25 -18.65
C LYS A 15 -5.18 4.98 -17.94
N THR A 16 -5.93 4.24 -17.14
CA THR A 16 -7.15 4.71 -16.47
C THR A 16 -7.09 4.41 -14.98
N VAL A 17 -7.82 5.20 -14.20
CA VAL A 17 -7.89 5.03 -12.75
C VAL A 17 -8.66 3.75 -12.41
N GLU A 18 -9.66 3.43 -13.21
CA GLU A 18 -10.56 2.30 -13.08
C GLU A 18 -9.80 0.97 -13.23
N GLU A 19 -8.88 0.89 -14.20
CA GLU A 19 -8.01 -0.28 -14.38
C GLU A 19 -7.11 -0.53 -13.15
N MET A 20 -6.55 0.54 -12.58
CA MET A 20 -5.75 0.45 -11.36
C MET A 20 -6.63 0.06 -10.17
N GLN A 21 -7.79 0.68 -10.02
CA GLN A 21 -8.73 0.41 -8.92
C GLN A 21 -9.16 -1.06 -8.91
N ALA A 22 -9.49 -1.63 -10.07
CA ALA A 22 -9.84 -3.05 -10.17
C ALA A 22 -8.71 -3.98 -9.68
N LYS A 23 -7.44 -3.64 -9.97
CA LYS A 23 -6.29 -4.41 -9.48
C LYS A 23 -6.04 -4.21 -7.98
N ILE A 24 -6.30 -3.01 -7.46
CA ILE A 24 -6.25 -2.72 -6.03
C ILE A 24 -7.29 -3.56 -5.29
N ASP A 25 -8.53 -3.56 -5.79
CA ASP A 25 -9.62 -4.29 -5.14
C ASP A 25 -9.38 -5.80 -5.18
N ALA A 26 -8.93 -6.33 -6.32
CA ALA A 26 -8.52 -7.73 -6.41
C ALA A 26 -7.43 -8.11 -5.39
N TYR A 27 -6.42 -7.25 -5.17
CA TYR A 27 -5.38 -7.48 -4.16
C TYR A 27 -5.94 -7.53 -2.74
N PHE A 28 -6.88 -6.63 -2.39
CA PHE A 28 -7.46 -6.64 -1.05
C PHE A 28 -8.45 -7.79 -0.85
N THR A 29 -9.15 -8.23 -1.90
CA THR A 29 -9.96 -9.45 -1.86
C THR A 29 -9.07 -10.68 -1.61
N ASP A 30 -7.94 -10.78 -2.31
CA ASP A 30 -6.94 -11.83 -2.10
C ASP A 30 -6.38 -11.81 -0.66
N CYS A 31 -6.04 -10.63 -0.12
CA CYS A 31 -5.60 -10.48 1.27
C CYS A 31 -6.66 -10.98 2.29
N ALA A 32 -7.95 -10.84 1.98
CA ALA A 32 -9.02 -11.29 2.88
C ALA A 32 -9.12 -12.82 2.96
N GLY A 33 -8.56 -13.53 1.98
CA GLY A 33 -8.67 -14.97 1.86
C GLY A 33 -10.07 -15.42 1.43
N GLU A 34 -10.26 -16.74 1.39
CA GLU A 34 -11.52 -17.36 0.97
C GLU A 34 -11.98 -18.41 2.00
N PRO A 35 -13.29 -18.60 2.20
CA PRO A 35 -13.80 -19.69 3.02
C PRO A 35 -13.36 -21.04 2.46
N LEU A 36 -12.87 -21.91 3.33
CA LEU A 36 -12.60 -23.29 2.98
C LEU A 36 -13.91 -24.02 2.71
N LEU A 37 -14.05 -24.60 1.52
CA LEU A 37 -15.25 -25.34 1.11
C LEU A 37 -15.03 -26.85 1.21
N ASP A 38 -16.10 -27.58 1.52
CA ASP A 38 -16.14 -29.04 1.44
C ASP A 38 -16.40 -29.53 0.00
N GLU A 39 -16.48 -30.85 -0.19
CA GLU A 39 -16.76 -31.49 -1.48
C GLU A 39 -18.12 -31.09 -2.09
N ASN A 40 -19.03 -30.55 -1.28
CA ASN A 40 -20.36 -30.12 -1.69
C ASN A 40 -20.45 -28.59 -1.93
N GLY A 41 -19.34 -27.86 -1.79
CA GLY A 41 -19.29 -26.41 -1.91
C GLY A 41 -19.84 -25.65 -0.70
N THR A 42 -20.01 -26.32 0.44
CA THR A 42 -20.45 -25.70 1.70
C THR A 42 -19.23 -25.24 2.50
N ALA A 43 -19.28 -24.04 3.08
CA ALA A 43 -18.19 -23.52 3.89
C ALA A 43 -17.98 -24.39 5.15
N ILE A 44 -16.77 -24.89 5.32
CA ILE A 44 -16.34 -25.59 6.52
C ILE A 44 -16.27 -24.57 7.66
N THR A 45 -17.02 -24.83 8.72
CA THR A 45 -17.04 -23.97 9.91
C THR A 45 -16.14 -24.52 11.00
N ASP A 46 -15.66 -23.63 11.87
CA ASP A 46 -15.00 -24.01 13.10
C ASP A 46 -15.99 -24.53 14.16
N LYS A 47 -15.49 -24.81 15.36
CA LYS A 47 -16.30 -25.29 16.49
C LYS A 47 -17.33 -24.27 17.02
N TYR A 48 -17.25 -23.02 16.58
CA TYR A 48 -18.16 -21.93 16.95
C TYR A 48 -19.15 -21.59 15.83
N GLY A 49 -19.05 -22.25 14.68
CA GLY A 49 -19.94 -22.03 13.53
C GLY A 49 -19.47 -20.94 12.57
N GLU A 50 -18.25 -20.40 12.76
CA GLU A 50 -17.68 -19.40 11.87
C GLU A 50 -16.93 -20.06 10.72
N PRO A 51 -17.04 -19.57 9.47
CA PRO A 51 -16.31 -20.13 8.33
C PRO A 51 -14.78 -20.10 8.54
N VAL A 52 -14.12 -21.22 8.26
CA VAL A 52 -12.66 -21.29 8.28
C VAL A 52 -12.12 -20.59 7.03
N ILE A 53 -11.47 -19.44 7.20
CA ILE A 53 -10.86 -18.69 6.09
C ILE A 53 -9.44 -19.20 5.85
N ILE A 54 -9.12 -19.51 4.59
CA ILE A 54 -7.78 -19.90 4.13
C ILE A 54 -7.16 -18.79 3.28
N GLY A 55 -5.83 -18.70 3.32
CA GLY A 55 -5.06 -17.74 2.50
C GLY A 55 -5.11 -16.29 2.97
N ALA A 56 -5.90 -15.95 4.01
CA ALA A 56 -5.93 -14.61 4.57
C ALA A 56 -4.54 -14.18 5.06
N HIS A 57 -4.12 -12.97 4.66
CA HIS A 57 -2.81 -12.44 4.99
C HIS A 57 -2.85 -10.91 5.12
N PRO A 58 -1.90 -10.30 5.85
CA PRO A 58 -1.87 -8.86 6.03
C PRO A 58 -1.69 -8.11 4.70
N PRO A 59 -2.50 -7.07 4.40
CA PRO A 59 -2.20 -6.15 3.32
C PRO A 59 -1.00 -5.28 3.69
N THR A 60 0.01 -5.25 2.81
CA THR A 60 1.20 -4.40 2.96
C THR A 60 1.40 -3.50 1.75
N VAL A 61 2.10 -2.36 1.93
CA VAL A 61 2.41 -1.44 0.82
C VAL A 61 3.25 -2.12 -0.26
N THR A 62 4.17 -3.00 0.14
CA THR A 62 5.00 -3.76 -0.81
C THR A 62 4.17 -4.82 -1.53
N GLY A 63 3.31 -5.56 -0.83
CA GLY A 63 2.38 -6.50 -1.46
C GLY A 63 1.47 -5.83 -2.49
N LEU A 64 0.91 -4.67 -2.14
CA LEU A 64 0.12 -3.84 -3.04
C LEU A 64 0.92 -3.43 -4.30
N ALA A 65 2.17 -3.00 -4.12
CA ALA A 65 3.03 -2.64 -5.24
C ALA A 65 3.29 -3.84 -6.18
N LEU A 66 3.54 -5.02 -5.63
CA LEU A 66 3.77 -6.26 -6.39
C LEU A 66 2.50 -6.70 -7.14
N ALA A 67 1.34 -6.68 -6.49
CA ALA A 67 0.06 -7.01 -7.12
C ALA A 67 -0.29 -6.07 -8.28
N LEU A 68 0.10 -4.79 -8.16
CA LEU A 68 -0.01 -3.80 -9.23
C LEU A 68 1.06 -3.94 -10.33
N GLY A 69 1.98 -4.89 -10.22
CA GLY A 69 3.05 -5.15 -11.19
C GLY A 69 4.23 -4.19 -11.12
N PHE A 70 4.38 -3.45 -10.03
CA PHE A 70 5.59 -2.66 -9.78
C PHE A 70 6.71 -3.55 -9.22
N THR A 71 7.95 -3.11 -9.38
CA THR A 71 9.13 -3.84 -8.88
C THR A 71 9.30 -3.73 -7.36
N GLY A 72 8.54 -2.86 -6.71
CA GLY A 72 8.56 -2.67 -5.26
C GLY A 72 7.94 -1.34 -4.84
N ARG A 73 7.97 -1.06 -3.53
CA ARG A 73 7.37 0.13 -2.91
C ARG A 73 7.79 1.44 -3.56
N GLN A 74 9.09 1.64 -3.82
CA GLN A 74 9.57 2.90 -4.38
C GLN A 74 8.97 3.19 -5.77
N ALA A 75 8.79 2.16 -6.59
CA ALA A 75 8.18 2.30 -7.91
C ALA A 75 6.69 2.70 -7.81
N LEU A 76 5.95 2.18 -6.82
CA LEU A 76 4.58 2.62 -6.53
C LEU A 76 4.54 4.09 -6.08
N LEU A 77 5.44 4.51 -5.19
CA LEU A 77 5.51 5.91 -4.71
C LEU A 77 5.88 6.88 -5.84
N ASN A 78 6.80 6.51 -6.72
CA ASN A 78 7.12 7.29 -7.90
C ASN A 78 5.90 7.43 -8.84
N TYR A 79 5.07 6.38 -8.92
CA TYR A 79 3.85 6.42 -9.72
C TYR A 79 2.75 7.29 -9.09
N GLN A 80 2.67 7.29 -7.75
CA GLN A 80 1.74 8.14 -6.98
C GLN A 80 1.93 9.65 -7.26
N ALA A 81 3.14 10.08 -7.65
CA ALA A 81 3.41 11.47 -8.03
C ALA A 81 2.61 11.94 -9.26
N LYS A 82 2.03 11.02 -10.05
CA LYS A 82 1.14 11.35 -11.16
C LYS A 82 -0.23 11.76 -10.62
N LYS A 83 -0.63 13.01 -10.85
CA LYS A 83 -1.91 13.59 -10.37
C LYS A 83 -3.13 12.70 -10.62
N GLN A 84 -3.19 12.05 -11.79
CA GLN A 84 -4.28 11.15 -12.17
C GLN A 84 -4.45 9.95 -11.20
N PHE A 85 -3.38 9.43 -10.63
CA PHE A 85 -3.38 8.20 -9.80
C PHE A 85 -3.12 8.48 -8.32
N MET A 86 -2.82 9.74 -7.97
CA MET A 86 -2.43 10.12 -6.61
C MET A 86 -3.48 9.70 -5.59
N ASP A 87 -4.75 10.07 -5.81
CA ASP A 87 -5.83 9.79 -4.87
C ASP A 87 -6.06 8.28 -4.68
N THR A 88 -6.13 7.54 -5.79
CA THR A 88 -6.31 6.09 -5.82
C THR A 88 -5.21 5.34 -5.05
N ILE A 89 -3.95 5.71 -5.26
CA ILE A 89 -2.82 5.08 -4.55
C ILE A 89 -2.77 5.52 -3.09
N THR A 90 -3.06 6.78 -2.79
CA THR A 90 -3.14 7.27 -1.40
C THR A 90 -4.18 6.46 -0.61
N ARG A 91 -5.38 6.30 -1.16
CA ARG A 91 -6.47 5.54 -0.53
C ARG A 91 -6.10 4.07 -0.32
N ALA A 92 -5.48 3.44 -1.32
CA ALA A 92 -5.02 2.05 -1.20
C ALA A 92 -3.93 1.89 -0.13
N LYS A 93 -3.02 2.87 -0.02
CA LYS A 93 -2.03 2.87 1.06
C LYS A 93 -2.68 3.06 2.43
N SER A 94 -3.67 3.95 2.57
CA SER A 94 -4.40 4.14 3.82
C SER A 94 -5.12 2.88 4.28
N ARG A 95 -5.58 2.01 3.38
CA ARG A 95 -6.10 0.67 3.76
C ARG A 95 -5.02 -0.24 4.35
N CYS A 96 -3.79 -0.17 3.83
CA CYS A 96 -2.66 -0.90 4.43
C CYS A 96 -2.24 -0.28 5.77
N GLU A 97 -2.40 1.04 5.92
CA GLU A 97 -2.14 1.79 7.16
C GLU A 97 -3.12 1.41 8.25
N GLU A 98 -4.41 1.44 7.94
CA GLU A 98 -5.49 1.07 8.87
C GLU A 98 -5.33 -0.38 9.36
N TYR A 99 -4.97 -1.31 8.48
CA TYR A 99 -4.64 -2.67 8.92
C TYR A 99 -3.44 -2.69 9.88
N ALA A 100 -2.38 -1.93 9.60
CA ALA A 100 -1.24 -1.86 10.50
C ALA A 100 -1.62 -1.22 11.84
N GLU A 101 -2.45 -0.17 11.82
CA GLU A 101 -2.97 0.49 13.01
C GLU A 101 -3.84 -0.46 13.85
N SER A 102 -4.78 -1.20 13.26
CA SER A 102 -5.63 -2.14 14.00
C SER A 102 -4.81 -3.26 14.67
N ARG A 103 -3.74 -3.73 14.01
CA ARG A 103 -2.78 -4.69 14.58
C ARG A 103 -1.99 -4.16 15.78
N LEU A 104 -2.01 -2.85 16.09
CA LEU A 104 -1.45 -2.33 17.34
C LEU A 104 -2.21 -2.81 18.58
N TYR A 105 -3.51 -3.09 18.44
CA TYR A 105 -4.35 -3.59 19.52
C TYR A 105 -4.18 -5.10 19.74
N ASP A 106 -3.51 -5.79 18.82
CA ASP A 106 -3.24 -7.22 18.91
C ASP A 106 -1.91 -7.49 19.62
N ARG A 107 -1.96 -8.27 20.71
CA ARG A 107 -0.81 -8.58 21.56
C ARG A 107 0.40 -9.11 20.76
N ASP A 108 0.14 -9.93 19.75
CA ASP A 108 1.19 -10.61 18.98
C ASP A 108 1.56 -9.83 17.69
N GLY A 109 0.78 -8.82 17.31
CA GLY A 109 0.95 -8.03 16.07
C GLY A 109 1.64 -6.68 16.25
N ALA A 110 1.62 -6.12 17.47
CA ALA A 110 1.97 -4.73 17.72
C ALA A 110 3.38 -4.32 17.27
N ARG A 111 4.41 -5.17 17.45
CA ARG A 111 5.80 -4.81 17.06
C ARG A 111 5.97 -4.67 15.55
N GLY A 112 5.36 -5.56 14.78
CA GLY A 112 5.40 -5.50 13.31
C GLY A 112 4.58 -4.33 12.78
N ALA A 113 3.43 -4.07 13.40
CA ALA A 113 2.59 -2.91 13.13
C ALA A 113 3.35 -1.59 13.33
N GLN A 114 3.97 -1.39 14.50
CA GLN A 114 4.80 -0.21 14.80
C GLN A 114 5.88 0.01 13.74
N PHE A 115 6.66 -1.02 13.42
CA PHE A 115 7.70 -0.94 12.38
C PHE A 115 7.12 -0.50 11.02
N SER A 116 5.97 -1.03 10.63
CA SER A 116 5.31 -0.63 9.38
C SER A 116 4.86 0.82 9.42
N LEU A 117 4.22 1.27 10.51
CA LEU A 117 3.74 2.64 10.67
C LEU A 117 4.89 3.66 10.66
N GLU A 118 6.00 3.36 11.32
CA GLU A 118 7.18 4.22 11.34
C GLU A 118 7.83 4.34 9.95
N HIS A 119 8.08 3.23 9.26
CA HIS A 119 8.87 3.24 8.02
C HIS A 119 8.05 3.35 6.73
N ASN A 120 6.84 2.79 6.70
CA ASN A 120 5.97 2.90 5.53
C ASN A 120 5.12 4.16 5.54
N PHE A 121 4.66 4.59 6.72
CA PHE A 121 3.69 5.67 6.90
C PHE A 121 4.23 6.91 7.63
N ARG A 122 5.51 6.88 8.04
CA ARG A 122 6.23 8.04 8.61
C ARG A 122 5.61 8.56 9.92
N TRP A 123 5.06 7.69 10.76
CA TRP A 123 4.51 8.09 12.07
C TRP A 123 5.58 8.62 13.05
N ASN A 124 6.86 8.29 12.84
CA ASN A 124 7.96 8.76 13.68
C ASN A 124 8.56 10.08 13.17
N THR A 125 7.73 11.11 13.00
CA THR A 125 8.20 12.47 12.75
C THR A 125 8.26 13.28 14.04
N ALA A 126 9.21 12.94 14.91
CA ALA A 126 9.85 13.95 15.72
C ALA A 126 11.06 14.49 14.93
N ASN A 127 11.06 15.79 14.63
CA ASN A 127 12.20 16.60 14.14
C ASN A 127 12.63 16.46 12.66
N ALA A 128 11.76 16.86 11.72
CA ALA A 128 12.21 17.32 10.39
C ALA A 128 12.01 18.84 10.18
N ALA A 129 11.62 19.57 11.23
CA ALA A 129 11.44 21.02 11.21
C ALA A 129 12.49 21.80 12.02
N GLU A 130 13.47 21.12 12.65
CA GLU A 130 14.55 21.77 13.41
C GLU A 130 15.91 21.15 13.05
N GLU A 131 16.45 21.48 11.88
CA GLU A 131 17.90 21.50 11.63
C GLU A 131 18.20 22.25 10.31
N SER A 132 17.80 23.51 10.28
CA SER A 132 18.45 24.49 9.41
C SER A 132 18.87 25.68 10.28
N GLU A 133 19.81 25.44 11.20
CA GLU A 133 20.63 26.53 11.71
C GLU A 133 21.37 27.15 10.53
N VAL A 134 20.84 28.27 10.03
CA VAL A 134 21.59 29.18 9.18
C VAL A 134 22.72 29.73 10.03
N LYS A 135 23.91 29.12 9.94
CA LYS A 135 25.13 29.75 10.42
C LYS A 135 25.42 30.94 9.52
N ILE A 136 25.01 32.12 9.96
CA ILE A 136 25.55 33.36 9.43
C ILE A 136 27.04 33.34 9.80
N LEU A 137 27.89 33.06 8.80
CA LEU A 137 29.28 33.44 8.86
C LEU A 137 29.27 34.97 8.80
N ASP A 138 29.50 35.62 9.94
CA ASP A 138 29.91 37.02 9.94
C ASP A 138 31.22 37.09 9.15
N ASP A 139 31.16 37.73 7.99
CA ASP A 139 32.34 38.17 7.23
C ASP A 139 33.13 39.16 8.11
N LEU A 140 34.31 38.73 8.58
CA LEU A 140 35.39 39.59 9.06
C LEU A 140 36.72 39.11 8.49
#